data_AF-A0A1E7KR74-F1
#
_entry.id   AF-A0A1E7KR74-F1
#
_cell.length_a   1.000
_cell.length_b   1.000
_cell.length_c   1.000
_cell.angle_alpha   90.00
_cell.angle_beta   90.00
_cell.angle_gamma   90.00
#
_symmetry.space_group_name_H-M   'P 1'
#
loop_
_entity.id
_entity.type
_entity.pdbx_description
1 polymer ?
#
loop_
_entity_poly.entity_id
_entity_poly.type
_entity_poly.pdbx_seq_one_letter_code
_entity_poly.pdbx_strand_id
1 'polypeptide(L)'
;VAAAHCPGATARSVVEAALSLAKDGTRDAIEAVCAEAERHDDFESALRPLREAVAPFDTVGPEYRAPSLGARRPSRLHAIEELPVALGMLLVGDEDYRHTVLGSVNYGRDCDSIATMSGALVGALRGAGAVPAEWSDEVARASKLDLHAPAASLADVTREVFTLDQGRRARHEAAFSAIAGL
;
A
#
# COMPACT_ATOMS: atom_id res chain seq x y z
N VAL A 1 3.37 2.86 0.29
CA VAL A 1 3.51 3.30 1.70
C VAL A 1 4.44 4.51 1.84
N ALA A 2 5.70 4.47 1.41
CA ALA A 2 6.61 5.63 1.57
C ALA A 2 6.03 6.97 1.07
N ALA A 3 5.42 6.98 -0.13
CA ALA A 3 4.75 8.17 -0.69
C ALA A 3 3.59 8.68 0.18
N ALA A 4 2.92 7.81 0.94
CA ALA A 4 1.82 8.18 1.83
C ALA A 4 2.29 8.97 3.07
N HIS A 5 3.58 8.86 3.43
CA HIS A 5 4.17 9.65 4.51
C HIS A 5 4.64 11.04 4.07
N CYS A 6 4.56 11.38 2.78
CA CYS A 6 4.91 12.71 2.32
C CYS A 6 3.91 13.75 2.88
N PRO A 7 4.38 14.93 3.33
CA PRO A 7 3.47 15.99 3.75
C PRO A 7 2.47 16.36 2.66
N GLY A 8 1.18 16.36 2.97
CA GLY A 8 0.11 16.65 2.02
C GLY A 8 -0.16 15.54 1.00
N ALA A 9 0.35 14.33 1.23
CA ALA A 9 0.02 13.18 0.40
C ALA A 9 -1.50 12.89 0.42
N THR A 10 -1.97 12.40 -0.72
CA THR A 10 -3.34 11.96 -0.98
C THR A 10 -3.33 10.54 -1.57
N ALA A 11 -4.48 9.87 -1.58
CA ALA A 11 -4.66 8.58 -2.25
C ALA A 11 -4.19 8.63 -3.70
N ARG A 12 -4.57 9.69 -4.43
CA ARG A 12 -4.15 9.89 -5.83
C ARG A 12 -2.63 10.02 -5.95
N SER A 13 -1.97 10.82 -5.11
CA SER A 13 -0.51 10.96 -5.16
C SER A 13 0.24 9.65 -4.86
N VAL A 14 -0.35 8.78 -4.02
CA VAL A 14 0.20 7.45 -3.72
C VAL A 14 0.10 6.55 -4.95
N VAL A 15 -1.04 6.57 -5.65
CA VAL A 15 -1.23 5.82 -6.90
C VAL A 15 -0.29 6.32 -8.00
N GLU A 16 -0.16 7.64 -8.16
CA GLU A 16 0.79 8.25 -9.10
C GLU A 16 2.24 7.82 -8.82
N ALA A 17 2.64 7.83 -7.54
CA ALA A 17 3.97 7.36 -7.14
C ALA A 17 4.15 5.86 -7.45
N ALA A 18 3.14 5.03 -7.19
CA ALA A 18 3.18 3.61 -7.52
C ALA A 18 3.32 3.37 -9.03
N LEU A 19 2.53 4.08 -9.85
CA LEU A 19 2.59 4.02 -11.32
C LEU A 19 3.94 4.49 -11.89
N SER A 20 4.57 5.48 -11.25
CA SER A 20 5.89 5.98 -11.68
C SER A 20 7.01 4.93 -11.55
N LEU A 21 6.83 3.93 -10.69
CA LEU A 21 7.81 2.88 -10.38
C LEU A 21 7.43 1.51 -10.95
N ALA A 22 6.13 1.23 -11.06
CA ALA A 22 5.60 -0.01 -11.58
C ALA A 22 5.97 -0.23 -13.05
N LYS A 23 6.09 -1.49 -13.44
CA LYS A 23 6.49 -1.90 -14.80
C LYS A 23 5.64 -3.06 -15.29
N ASP A 24 5.55 -3.14 -16.62
CA ASP A 24 4.90 -4.22 -17.35
C ASP A 24 3.49 -4.55 -16.79
N GLY A 25 3.10 -5.83 -16.69
CA GLY A 25 1.76 -6.24 -16.24
C GLY A 25 1.37 -5.76 -14.83
N THR A 26 2.33 -5.46 -13.95
CA THR A 26 2.00 -4.81 -12.66
C THR A 26 1.52 -3.38 -12.86
N ARG A 27 2.16 -2.62 -13.75
CA ARG A 27 1.71 -1.27 -14.09
C ARG A 27 0.33 -1.32 -14.75
N ASP A 28 0.15 -2.18 -15.75
CA ASP A 28 -1.11 -2.28 -16.49
C ASP A 28 -2.27 -2.67 -15.56
N ALA A 29 -2.03 -3.56 -14.60
CA ALA A 29 -3.03 -3.93 -13.58
C ALA A 29 -3.40 -2.75 -12.66
N ILE A 30 -2.41 -1.99 -12.20
CA ILE A 30 -2.67 -0.80 -11.36
C ILE A 30 -3.46 0.23 -12.15
N GLU A 31 -3.09 0.52 -13.40
CA GLU A 31 -3.80 1.48 -14.27
C GLU A 31 -5.26 1.04 -14.47
N ALA A 32 -5.49 -0.24 -14.83
CA ALA A 32 -6.84 -0.76 -15.06
C ALA A 32 -7.73 -0.70 -13.80
N VAL A 33 -7.21 -1.16 -12.66
CA VAL A 33 -7.97 -1.20 -11.40
C VAL A 33 -8.23 0.21 -10.88
N CYS A 34 -7.25 1.11 -10.92
CA CYS A 34 -7.43 2.48 -10.44
C CYS A 34 -8.38 3.28 -11.34
N ALA A 35 -8.32 3.09 -12.66
CA ALA A 35 -9.25 3.75 -13.58
C ALA A 35 -10.71 3.29 -13.39
N GLU A 36 -10.92 2.03 -13.03
CA GLU A 36 -12.25 1.54 -12.66
C GLU A 36 -12.68 2.07 -11.28
N ALA A 37 -11.77 2.06 -10.29
CA ALA A 37 -12.03 2.57 -8.94
C ALA A 37 -12.54 4.02 -8.92
N GLU A 38 -12.00 4.91 -9.76
CA GLU A 38 -12.44 6.31 -9.84
C GLU A 38 -13.90 6.50 -10.29
N ARG A 39 -14.60 5.42 -10.68
CA ARG A 39 -16.02 5.44 -11.06
C ARG A 39 -16.96 5.12 -9.90
N HIS A 40 -16.41 4.83 -8.72
CA HIS A 40 -17.13 4.34 -7.57
C HIS A 40 -16.80 5.13 -6.32
N ASP A 41 -17.86 5.62 -5.64
CA ASP A 41 -17.75 6.29 -4.33
C ASP A 41 -18.09 5.34 -3.16
N ASP A 42 -18.38 4.06 -3.45
CA ASP A 42 -18.72 3.05 -2.46
C ASP A 42 -18.24 1.66 -2.86
N PHE A 43 -17.69 0.92 -1.89
CA PHE A 43 -17.08 -0.38 -2.15
C PHE A 43 -18.07 -1.42 -2.66
N GLU A 44 -19.35 -1.40 -2.24
CA GLU A 44 -20.34 -2.40 -2.66
C GLU A 44 -20.51 -2.39 -4.18
N SER A 45 -20.51 -1.19 -4.77
CA SER A 45 -20.58 -1.00 -6.21
C SER A 45 -19.28 -1.36 -6.93
N ALA A 46 -18.13 -1.24 -6.26
CA ALA A 46 -16.81 -1.46 -6.84
C ALA A 46 -16.34 -2.93 -6.81
N LEU A 47 -16.85 -3.78 -5.90
CA LEU A 47 -16.30 -5.13 -5.67
C LEU A 47 -16.15 -5.97 -6.95
N ARG A 48 -17.22 -6.06 -7.73
CA ARG A 48 -17.23 -6.85 -8.97
C ARG A 48 -16.46 -6.16 -10.09
N PRO A 49 -16.66 -4.85 -10.38
CA PRO A 49 -15.87 -4.13 -11.37
C PRO A 49 -14.36 -4.21 -11.15
N LEU A 50 -13.87 -4.03 -9.91
CA LEU A 50 -12.43 -4.15 -9.63
C LEU A 50 -11.90 -5.56 -9.87
N ARG A 51 -12.70 -6.59 -9.58
CA ARG A 51 -12.34 -7.99 -9.89
C ARG A 51 -12.26 -8.24 -11.38
N GLU A 52 -13.18 -7.68 -12.16
CA GLU A 52 -13.16 -7.77 -13.62
C GLU A 52 -11.98 -6.98 -14.22
N ALA A 53 -11.62 -5.84 -13.63
CA ALA A 53 -10.48 -5.03 -14.06
C ALA A 53 -9.11 -5.71 -13.83
N VAL A 54 -8.92 -6.40 -12.70
CA VAL A 54 -7.65 -7.10 -12.39
C VAL A 54 -7.52 -8.45 -13.09
N ALA A 55 -8.64 -9.09 -13.48
CA ALA A 55 -8.66 -10.46 -14.00
C ALA A 55 -7.71 -10.74 -15.19
N PRO A 56 -7.51 -9.84 -16.18
CA PRO A 56 -6.57 -10.07 -17.29
C PRO A 56 -5.11 -10.19 -16.83
N PHE A 57 -4.81 -9.69 -15.63
CA PHE A 57 -3.47 -9.64 -15.06
C PHE A 57 -3.30 -10.60 -13.88
N ASP A 58 -4.35 -11.28 -13.42
CA ASP A 58 -4.30 -12.14 -12.24
C ASP A 58 -3.55 -13.46 -12.53
N THR A 59 -2.51 -13.75 -11.76
CA THR A 59 -1.77 -15.03 -11.86
C THR A 59 -2.54 -16.22 -11.29
N VAL A 60 -3.44 -16.00 -10.34
CA VAL A 60 -4.15 -17.06 -9.61
C VAL A 60 -5.35 -17.57 -10.42
N GLY A 61 -6.04 -16.66 -11.10
CA GLY A 61 -7.20 -16.97 -11.93
C GLY A 61 -8.52 -17.04 -11.16
N PRO A 62 -9.63 -17.37 -11.83
CA PRO A 62 -10.97 -17.33 -11.23
C PRO A 62 -11.17 -18.40 -10.14
N GLU A 63 -10.50 -19.55 -10.28
CA GLU A 63 -10.56 -20.66 -9.33
C GLU A 63 -9.47 -20.54 -8.26
N TYR A 64 -9.63 -19.61 -7.32
CA TYR A 64 -8.63 -19.32 -6.27
C TYR A 64 -8.13 -20.57 -5.51
N ARG A 65 -8.99 -21.59 -5.33
CA ARG A 65 -8.66 -22.85 -4.63
C ARG A 65 -7.94 -23.89 -5.49
N ALA A 66 -7.82 -23.67 -6.80
CA ALA A 66 -7.16 -24.55 -7.76
C ALA A 66 -6.25 -23.74 -8.70
N PRO A 67 -5.22 -23.06 -8.18
CA PRO A 67 -4.40 -22.14 -8.96
C PRO A 67 -3.60 -22.85 -10.05
N SER A 68 -3.36 -22.15 -11.16
CA SER A 68 -2.51 -22.65 -12.24
C SER A 68 -1.04 -22.81 -11.79
N LEU A 69 -0.23 -23.58 -12.54
CA LEU A 69 1.21 -23.73 -12.27
C LEU A 69 1.99 -22.40 -12.33
N GLY A 70 1.44 -21.40 -13.02
CA GLY A 70 1.99 -20.05 -13.13
C GLY A 70 1.58 -19.09 -12.01
N ALA A 71 0.66 -19.51 -11.13
CA ALA A 71 0.17 -18.68 -10.04
C ALA A 71 1.29 -18.31 -9.06
N ARG A 72 1.25 -17.06 -8.58
CA ARG A 72 2.18 -16.54 -7.57
C ARG A 72 3.66 -16.62 -7.98
N ARG A 73 3.96 -16.70 -9.28
CA ARG A 73 5.31 -16.65 -9.83
C ARG A 73 5.62 -15.25 -10.38
N PRO A 74 6.89 -14.82 -10.35
CA PRO A 74 7.29 -13.60 -11.03
C PRO A 74 6.88 -13.61 -12.50
N SER A 75 6.24 -12.52 -12.95
CA SER A 75 5.71 -12.38 -14.31
C SER A 75 5.92 -10.95 -14.81
N ARG A 76 6.19 -10.79 -16.10
CA ARG A 76 6.14 -9.50 -16.78
C ARG A 76 4.76 -9.21 -17.38
N LEU A 77 3.89 -10.21 -17.48
CA LEU A 77 2.56 -10.08 -18.09
C LEU A 77 1.45 -9.92 -17.06
N HIS A 78 1.70 -10.38 -15.84
CA HIS A 78 0.70 -10.51 -14.79
C HIS A 78 1.15 -9.76 -13.53
N ALA A 79 0.18 -9.52 -12.65
CA ALA A 79 0.34 -8.94 -11.34
C ALA A 79 -0.16 -9.91 -10.26
N ILE A 80 0.34 -9.71 -9.04
CA ILE A 80 -0.29 -10.23 -7.83
C ILE A 80 -1.48 -9.30 -7.55
N GLU A 81 -2.71 -9.83 -7.50
CA GLU A 81 -3.96 -9.02 -7.52
C GLU A 81 -4.06 -8.05 -6.34
N GLU A 82 -3.39 -8.39 -5.25
CA GLU A 82 -3.54 -7.74 -3.96
C GLU A 82 -3.12 -6.27 -4.00
N LEU A 83 -2.01 -5.95 -4.69
CA LEU A 83 -1.50 -4.60 -4.79
C LEU A 83 -2.41 -3.67 -5.62
N PRO A 84 -2.79 -4.02 -6.88
CA PRO A 84 -3.76 -3.23 -7.64
C PRO A 84 -5.07 -3.02 -6.91
N VAL A 85 -5.65 -4.08 -6.31
CA VAL A 85 -6.93 -3.99 -5.62
C VAL A 85 -6.83 -3.15 -4.35
N ALA A 86 -5.74 -3.24 -3.58
CA ALA A 86 -5.54 -2.39 -2.41
C ALA A 86 -5.43 -0.90 -2.78
N LEU A 87 -4.80 -0.56 -3.91
CA LEU A 87 -4.76 0.80 -4.44
C LEU A 87 -6.13 1.26 -4.94
N GLY A 88 -6.90 0.37 -5.59
CA GLY A 88 -8.29 0.64 -5.96
C GLY A 88 -9.17 0.94 -4.74
N MET A 89 -9.11 0.12 -3.69
CA MET A 89 -9.87 0.33 -2.46
C MET A 89 -9.44 1.56 -1.66
N LEU A 90 -8.19 1.98 -1.78
CA LEU A 90 -7.72 3.26 -1.26
C LEU A 90 -8.43 4.44 -1.95
N LEU A 91 -8.62 4.37 -3.27
CA LEU A 91 -9.35 5.40 -4.03
C LEU A 91 -10.85 5.38 -3.73
N VAL A 92 -11.49 4.19 -3.77
CA VAL A 92 -12.94 4.05 -3.51
C VAL A 92 -13.30 4.52 -2.10
N GLY A 93 -12.47 4.23 -1.11
CA GLY A 93 -12.72 4.64 0.27
C GLY A 93 -12.32 6.09 0.60
N ASP A 94 -11.81 6.87 -0.36
CA ASP A 94 -11.43 8.28 -0.20
C ASP A 94 -10.60 8.57 1.08
N GLU A 95 -9.62 7.72 1.35
CA GLU A 95 -8.76 7.81 2.53
C GLU A 95 -9.49 7.67 3.89
N ASP A 96 -10.74 7.19 3.91
CA ASP A 96 -11.45 6.76 5.11
C ASP A 96 -11.06 5.33 5.48
N TYR A 97 -10.47 5.16 6.67
CA TYR A 97 -9.91 3.87 7.09
C TYR A 97 -10.99 2.78 7.14
N ARG A 98 -12.16 3.09 7.71
CA ARG A 98 -13.23 2.09 7.87
C ARG A 98 -13.73 1.66 6.51
N HIS A 99 -14.03 2.61 5.64
CA HIS A 99 -14.57 2.36 4.31
C HIS A 99 -13.58 1.56 3.44
N THR A 100 -12.32 1.99 3.38
CA THR A 100 -11.27 1.31 2.62
C THR A 100 -11.01 -0.13 3.11
N VAL A 101 -10.90 -0.33 4.43
CA VAL A 101 -10.63 -1.66 5.00
C VAL A 101 -11.84 -2.57 4.87
N LEU A 102 -13.06 -2.09 5.10
CA LEU A 102 -14.27 -2.90 4.91
C LEU A 102 -14.46 -3.28 3.44
N GLY A 103 -14.21 -2.38 2.49
CA GLY A 103 -14.21 -2.70 1.07
C GLY A 103 -13.19 -3.78 0.72
N SER A 104 -11.97 -3.67 1.27
CA SER A 104 -10.91 -4.66 1.08
C SER A 104 -11.26 -6.03 1.65
N VAL A 105 -11.87 -6.08 2.84
CA VAL A 105 -12.32 -7.34 3.46
C VAL A 105 -13.47 -7.96 2.66
N ASN A 106 -14.45 -7.15 2.24
CA ASN A 106 -15.61 -7.62 1.48
C ASN A 106 -15.30 -7.96 0.00
N TYR A 107 -14.15 -7.52 -0.53
CA TYR A 107 -13.66 -7.98 -1.84
C TYR A 107 -13.48 -9.50 -1.89
N GLY A 108 -13.18 -10.14 -0.75
CA GLY A 108 -12.91 -11.57 -0.66
C GLY A 108 -11.58 -11.97 -1.29
N ARG A 109 -11.42 -13.26 -1.64
CA ARG A 109 -10.14 -13.82 -2.13
C ARG A 109 -9.03 -13.58 -1.10
N ASP A 110 -7.92 -12.94 -1.46
CA ASP A 110 -6.80 -12.60 -0.57
C ASP A 110 -7.07 -11.31 0.24
N CYS A 111 -8.25 -11.26 0.85
CA CYS A 111 -8.79 -10.04 1.46
C CYS A 111 -7.98 -9.55 2.66
N ASP A 112 -7.28 -10.44 3.37
CA ASP A 112 -6.41 -10.10 4.49
C ASP A 112 -5.17 -9.33 4.03
N SER A 113 -4.51 -9.77 2.95
CA SER A 113 -3.39 -9.04 2.34
C SER A 113 -3.83 -7.70 1.77
N ILE A 114 -4.97 -7.67 1.06
CA ILE A 114 -5.52 -6.45 0.47
C ILE A 114 -5.85 -5.44 1.58
N ALA A 115 -6.56 -5.86 2.63
CA ALA A 115 -6.90 -5.02 3.77
C ALA A 115 -5.66 -4.55 4.55
N THR A 116 -4.64 -5.40 4.67
CA THR A 116 -3.37 -5.02 5.28
C THR A 116 -2.68 -3.91 4.49
N MET A 117 -2.60 -4.04 3.16
CA MET A 117 -1.96 -3.05 2.30
C MET A 117 -2.74 -1.73 2.28
N SER A 118 -4.05 -1.77 2.03
CA SER A 118 -4.88 -0.57 1.95
C SER A 118 -5.00 0.14 3.30
N GLY A 119 -5.18 -0.61 4.40
CA GLY A 119 -5.18 -0.09 5.76
C GLY A 119 -3.84 0.56 6.15
N ALA A 120 -2.71 -0.03 5.77
CA ALA A 120 -1.40 0.58 5.98
C ALA A 120 -1.22 1.89 5.19
N LEU A 121 -1.77 1.98 3.97
CA LEU A 121 -1.74 3.22 3.18
C LEU A 121 -2.59 4.32 3.84
N VAL A 122 -3.82 4.01 4.26
CA VAL A 122 -4.66 5.00 4.95
C VAL A 122 -4.06 5.40 6.30
N GLY A 123 -3.55 4.46 7.09
CA GLY A 123 -2.88 4.74 8.34
C GLY A 123 -1.64 5.62 8.18
N ALA A 124 -0.90 5.49 7.07
CA ALA A 124 0.21 6.37 6.72
C ALA A 124 -0.27 7.78 6.31
N LEU A 125 -1.35 7.89 5.52
CA LEU A 125 -1.92 9.16 5.05
C LEU A 125 -2.57 9.98 6.17
N ARG A 126 -3.30 9.31 7.07
CA ARG A 126 -4.17 9.95 8.07
C ARG A 126 -3.67 9.81 9.51
N GLY A 127 -2.60 9.03 9.72
CA GLY A 127 -2.04 8.75 11.02
C GLY A 127 -2.85 7.73 11.83
N ALA A 128 -2.31 7.35 13.00
CA ALA A 128 -2.91 6.33 13.86
C ALA A 128 -4.32 6.68 14.34
N GLY A 129 -4.67 7.97 14.46
CA GLY A 129 -6.00 8.41 14.89
C GLY A 129 -7.12 8.10 13.90
N ALA A 130 -6.81 7.76 12.65
CA ALA A 130 -7.81 7.32 11.68
C ALA A 130 -8.22 5.86 11.86
N VAL A 131 -7.39 5.05 12.54
CA VAL A 131 -7.70 3.65 12.83
C VAL A 131 -8.73 3.60 13.95
N PRO A 132 -9.87 2.91 13.77
CA PRO A 132 -10.86 2.73 14.83
C PRO A 132 -10.24 2.02 16.04
N ALA A 133 -10.23 2.70 17.19
CA ALA A 133 -9.64 2.16 18.41
C ALA A 133 -10.31 0.84 18.81
N GLU A 134 -11.63 0.74 18.63
CA GLU A 134 -12.38 -0.49 18.93
C GLU A 134 -11.94 -1.69 18.08
N TRP A 135 -11.38 -1.46 16.88
CA TRP A 135 -10.81 -2.53 16.05
C TRP A 135 -9.39 -2.87 16.49
N SER A 136 -8.52 -1.88 16.66
CA SER A 136 -7.12 -2.12 17.06
C SER A 136 -7.02 -2.74 18.46
N ASP A 137 -7.84 -2.29 19.41
CA ASP A 137 -7.86 -2.80 20.78
C ASP A 137 -8.34 -4.25 20.82
N GLU A 138 -9.38 -4.58 20.05
CA GLU A 138 -9.89 -5.94 19.96
C GLU A 138 -8.88 -6.88 19.31
N VAL A 139 -8.23 -6.45 18.23
CA VAL A 139 -7.15 -7.23 17.58
C VAL A 139 -5.98 -7.43 18.54
N ALA A 140 -5.52 -6.38 19.23
CA ALA A 140 -4.44 -6.47 20.21
C ALA A 140 -4.78 -7.45 21.34
N ARG A 141 -5.99 -7.33 21.90
CA ARG A 141 -6.49 -8.22 22.97
C ARG A 141 -6.59 -9.67 22.51
N ALA A 142 -7.16 -9.92 21.34
CA ALA A 142 -7.36 -11.27 20.81
C ALA A 142 -6.04 -11.93 20.40
N SER A 143 -5.14 -11.19 19.75
CA SER A 143 -3.83 -11.67 19.31
C SER A 143 -2.79 -11.70 20.44
N LYS A 144 -3.03 -10.99 21.54
CA LYS A 144 -2.07 -10.77 22.65
C LYS A 144 -0.78 -10.10 22.19
N LEU A 145 -0.89 -9.21 21.21
CA LEU A 145 0.22 -8.45 20.65
C LEU A 145 0.13 -6.97 21.03
N ASP A 146 1.28 -6.37 21.29
CA ASP A 146 1.42 -4.91 21.30
C ASP A 146 1.57 -4.44 19.85
N LEU A 147 0.53 -3.76 19.34
CA LEU A 147 0.51 -3.26 17.97
C LEU A 147 1.31 -1.96 17.78
N HIS A 148 1.70 -1.28 18.88
CA HIS A 148 2.33 0.03 18.85
C HIS A 148 3.84 -0.02 19.09
N ALA A 149 4.31 -0.89 20.00
CA ALA A 149 5.73 -0.97 20.34
C ALA A 149 6.66 -1.22 19.13
N PRO A 150 6.32 -2.12 18.17
CA PRO A 150 7.15 -2.29 16.98
C PRO A 150 7.24 -1.02 16.13
N ALA A 151 6.13 -0.30 15.96
CA ALA A 151 6.10 0.94 15.18
C ALA A 151 6.91 2.06 15.86
N ALA A 152 6.81 2.19 17.19
CA ALA A 152 7.60 3.15 17.96
C ALA A 152 9.11 2.87 17.83
N SER A 153 9.51 1.60 17.96
CA SER A 153 10.91 1.20 17.79
C SER A 153 11.44 1.48 16.37
N LEU A 154 10.63 1.21 15.34
CA LEU A 154 11.01 1.52 13.95
C LEU A 154 11.15 3.03 13.72
N ALA A 155 10.31 3.86 14.36
CA ALA A 155 10.41 5.32 14.28
C ALA A 155 11.68 5.85 14.95
N ASP A 156 12.08 5.29 16.09
CA ASP A 156 13.33 5.64 16.77
C ASP A 156 14.55 5.30 15.92
N VAL A 157 14.60 4.09 15.36
CA VAL A 157 15.67 3.67 14.45
C VAL A 157 15.72 4.55 13.20
N THR A 158 14.56 4.92 12.64
CA THR A 158 14.50 5.82 11.47
C THR A 158 15.12 7.19 11.78
N ARG A 159 14.88 7.74 12.97
CA ARG A 159 15.50 9.01 13.40
C ARG A 159 17.00 8.88 13.59
N GLU A 160 17.46 7.78 14.17
CA GLU A 160 18.89 7.48 14.32
C GLU A 160 19.60 7.41 12.96
N VAL A 161 19.05 6.62 12.02
CA VAL A 161 19.56 6.49 10.66
C VAL A 161 19.64 7.86 9.97
N PHE A 162 18.59 8.67 10.07
CA PHE A 162 18.56 10.01 9.49
C PHE A 162 19.67 10.92 10.05
N THR A 163 19.92 10.90 11.36
CA THR A 163 21.03 11.65 11.97
C THR A 163 22.39 11.18 11.47
N LEU A 164 22.60 9.86 11.36
CA LEU A 164 23.84 9.29 10.86
C LEU A 164 24.08 9.63 9.38
N ASP A 165 23.02 9.60 8.56
CA ASP A 165 23.08 9.95 7.14
C ASP A 165 23.43 11.43 6.92
N GLN A 166 22.87 12.34 7.71
CA GLN A 166 23.27 13.75 7.69
C GLN A 166 24.76 13.92 8.00
N GLY A 167 25.27 13.23 9.03
CA GLY A 167 26.69 13.26 9.38
C GLY A 167 27.59 12.66 8.28
N ARG A 168 27.13 11.61 7.60
CA ARG A 168 27.83 11.04 6.44
C ARG A 168 27.85 12.01 5.25
N ARG A 169 26.73 12.68 4.98
CA ARG A 169 26.60 13.66 3.90
C ARG A 169 27.50 14.86 4.12
N ALA A 170 27.51 15.43 5.33
CA ALA A 170 28.37 16.56 5.67
C ALA A 170 29.87 16.23 5.52
N ARG A 171 30.29 15.02 5.92
CA ARG A 171 31.68 14.56 5.70
C ARG A 171 32.02 14.41 4.23
N HIS A 172 31.09 13.88 3.43
CA HIS A 172 31.27 13.77 1.98
C HIS A 172 31.41 15.16 1.33
N GLU A 173 30.57 16.12 1.70
CA GLU A 173 30.63 17.49 1.19
C GLU A 173 31.91 18.20 1.59
N ALA A 174 32.34 18.08 2.85
CA ALA A 174 33.62 18.63 3.32
C ALA A 174 34.82 18.06 2.56
N ALA A 175 34.83 16.74 2.31
CA ALA A 175 35.88 16.10 1.52
C ALA A 175 35.88 16.58 0.07
N PHE A 176 34.70 16.74 -0.54
CA PHE A 176 34.56 17.27 -1.90
C PHE A 176 35.05 18.72 -2.01
N SER A 177 34.65 19.60 -1.09
CA SER A 177 35.13 20.99 -1.04
C SER A 177 36.65 21.07 -0.90
N ALA A 178 37.25 20.26 -0.02
CA ALA A 178 38.70 20.22 0.15
C ALA A 178 39.45 19.79 -1.13
N ILE A 179 38.90 18.86 -1.91
CA ILE A 179 39.48 18.43 -3.20
C ILE A 179 39.27 19.51 -4.26
N ALA A 180 38.09 20.15 -4.29
CA ALA A 180 37.72 21.15 -5.28
C ALA A 180 38.36 22.54 -5.03
N GLY A 181 38.92 22.78 -3.85
CA GLY A 181 39.47 24.08 -3.45
C GLY A 181 38.39 25.15 -3.21
N LEU A 182 37.19 24.74 -2.79
CA LEU A 182 36.05 25.58 -2.39
C LEU A 182 36.02 25.75 -0.87
#